data_AF-A0A2D8XBP8-F1
#
_entry.id   AF-A0A2D8XBP8-F1
#
_cell.length_a   1.000
_cell.length_b   1.000
_cell.length_c   1.000
_cell.angle_alpha   90.00
_cell.angle_beta   90.00
_cell.angle_gamma   90.00
#
_symmetry.space_group_name_H-M   'P 1'
#
loop_
_entity.id
_entity.type
_entity.pdbx_description
1 polymer ?
#
loop_
_entity_poly.entity_id
_entity_poly.type
_entity_poly.pdbx_seq_one_letter_code
_entity_poly.pdbx_strand_id
1 'polypeptide(L)'
;MAIEAKKIAAFKVRPVNHGTTKRDKNRYCGPAVLSIMSGITTGDASRLIRSIFTSVHAVRGTSTRQIDAAFDALGIRMSSVAYRVAGEGNPTLAGWLRQTVSERTPGRVFLLIAGNHWQIVTGRRYVCGIVGDIVSVKDKRIKRRARVTSVFELTPKADDGKIRVPVIERPKSQKTDACRTRARKLMRDNPDAGIGYELDQIGFGEEPIKYVYASNELEDLIHKAAYDESHPAHRDACCNNDGRYCYDWQEVEYCIEALVEFHNKWGYLS
;
A
#
# COMPACT_ATOMS: atom_id res chain seq x y z
N MET A 1 -17.04 15.51 -11.34
CA MET A 1 -17.91 14.57 -10.59
C MET A 1 -17.56 14.67 -9.11
N ALA A 2 -18.49 15.06 -8.25
CA ALA A 2 -18.25 15.08 -6.81
C ALA A 2 -18.23 13.65 -6.29
N ILE A 3 -17.10 13.21 -5.71
CA ILE A 3 -17.05 11.91 -5.03
C ILE A 3 -17.81 12.07 -3.72
N GLU A 4 -18.96 11.41 -3.60
CA GLU A 4 -19.79 11.48 -2.39
C GLU A 4 -19.03 10.90 -1.18
N ALA A 5 -18.93 11.69 -0.10
CA ALA A 5 -18.18 11.29 1.07
C ALA A 5 -19.03 10.39 1.98
N LYS A 6 -18.58 9.15 2.18
CA LYS A 6 -19.23 8.17 3.08
C LYS A 6 -19.13 8.58 4.55
N LYS A 7 -18.07 9.29 4.92
CA LYS A 7 -17.78 9.68 6.30
C LYS A 7 -16.93 10.94 6.35
N ILE A 8 -17.27 11.82 7.29
CA ILE A 8 -16.43 12.95 7.67
C ILE A 8 -15.72 12.59 8.97
N ALA A 9 -14.41 12.81 9.05
CA ALA A 9 -13.62 12.54 10.25
C ALA A 9 -12.69 13.71 10.58
N ALA A 10 -12.32 13.85 11.86
CA ALA A 10 -11.35 14.85 12.28
C ALA A 10 -9.93 14.50 11.78
N PHE A 11 -9.14 15.51 11.42
CA PHE A 11 -7.71 15.35 11.15
C PHE A 11 -6.96 15.04 12.46
N LYS A 12 -6.68 13.76 12.72
CA LYS A 12 -5.94 13.30 13.89
C LYS A 12 -5.23 11.98 13.63
N VAL A 13 -4.10 11.76 14.30
CA VAL A 13 -3.39 10.48 14.27
C VAL A 13 -4.11 9.45 15.15
N ARG A 14 -4.31 8.23 14.64
CA ARG A 14 -4.97 7.11 15.33
C ARG A 14 -4.06 5.86 15.31
N PRO A 15 -4.33 4.85 16.15
CA PRO A 15 -3.81 3.50 15.91
C PRO A 15 -4.26 2.97 14.53
N VAL A 16 -3.50 2.01 14.00
CA VAL A 16 -3.84 1.33 12.76
C VAL A 16 -5.15 0.55 12.95
N ASN A 17 -6.13 0.79 12.08
CA ASN A 17 -7.39 0.06 12.11
C ASN A 17 -7.32 -1.14 11.16
N HIS A 18 -7.20 -2.34 11.71
CA HIS A 18 -7.24 -3.60 10.94
C HIS A 18 -8.67 -4.14 10.71
N GLY A 19 -9.68 -3.48 11.29
CA GLY A 19 -11.05 -3.98 11.33
C GLY A 19 -11.18 -5.33 12.02
N THR A 20 -12.33 -5.97 11.83
CA THR A 20 -12.68 -7.23 12.51
C THR A 20 -12.68 -8.43 11.57
N THR A 21 -12.91 -8.23 10.27
CA THR A 21 -12.98 -9.30 9.28
C THR A 21 -11.68 -9.43 8.50
N LYS A 22 -11.43 -10.60 7.87
CA LYS A 22 -10.25 -10.79 7.00
C LYS A 22 -10.16 -9.75 5.87
N ARG A 23 -11.31 -9.39 5.29
CA ARG A 23 -11.41 -8.40 4.20
C ARG A 23 -11.04 -6.98 4.64
N ASP A 24 -11.04 -6.71 5.94
CA ASP A 24 -10.65 -5.42 6.50
C ASP A 24 -9.14 -5.31 6.73
N LYS A 25 -8.38 -6.41 6.56
CA LYS A 25 -6.97 -6.50 6.95
C LYS A 25 -6.05 -6.43 5.75
N ASN A 26 -5.10 -5.51 5.77
CA ASN A 26 -3.88 -5.51 4.97
C ASN A 26 -2.68 -5.23 5.90
N ARG A 27 -1.58 -5.98 5.75
CA ARG A 27 -0.40 -5.94 6.64
C ARG A 27 0.68 -4.91 6.24
N TYR A 28 0.51 -4.22 5.13
CA TYR A 28 1.55 -3.37 4.54
C TYR A 28 1.49 -1.93 5.03
N CYS A 29 2.66 -1.27 5.05
CA CYS A 29 2.81 0.03 5.69
C CYS A 29 2.13 1.19 4.96
N GLY A 30 1.96 1.10 3.64
CA GLY A 30 1.23 2.09 2.84
C GLY A 30 -0.26 2.19 3.25
N PRO A 31 -1.03 1.09 3.16
CA PRO A 31 -2.40 1.06 3.67
C PRO A 31 -2.51 1.43 5.16
N ALA A 32 -1.50 1.10 5.97
CA ALA A 32 -1.48 1.46 7.38
C ALA A 32 -1.46 2.98 7.60
N VAL A 33 -0.64 3.75 6.88
CA VAL A 33 -0.58 5.23 7.06
C VAL A 33 -1.87 5.93 6.64
N LEU A 34 -2.55 5.41 5.60
CA LEU A 34 -3.88 5.88 5.22
C LEU A 34 -4.91 5.58 6.32
N SER A 35 -4.88 4.36 6.88
CA SER A 35 -5.74 3.94 7.99
C SER A 35 -5.54 4.80 9.23
N ILE A 36 -4.29 5.10 9.61
CA ILE A 36 -3.93 5.95 10.75
C ILE A 36 -4.59 7.34 10.65
N MET A 37 -4.57 7.94 9.46
CA MET A 37 -5.09 9.30 9.27
C MET A 37 -6.60 9.34 9.05
N SER A 38 -7.17 8.33 8.37
CA SER A 38 -8.58 8.32 7.99
C SER A 38 -9.50 7.54 8.93
N GLY A 39 -8.94 6.59 9.68
CA GLY A 39 -9.70 5.64 10.50
C GLY A 39 -10.41 4.56 9.70
N ILE A 40 -10.24 4.49 8.36
CA ILE A 40 -10.69 3.33 7.57
C ILE A 40 -9.84 2.10 7.88
N THR A 41 -10.34 0.91 7.54
CA THR A 41 -9.57 -0.32 7.73
C THR A 41 -8.40 -0.39 6.75
N THR A 42 -7.33 -1.13 7.07
CA THR A 42 -6.21 -1.26 6.14
C THR A 42 -6.60 -1.97 4.84
N GLY A 43 -7.62 -2.82 4.86
CA GLY A 43 -8.24 -3.40 3.67
C GLY A 43 -8.96 -2.35 2.81
N ASP A 44 -9.75 -1.46 3.43
CA ASP A 44 -10.40 -0.37 2.69
C ASP A 44 -9.38 0.64 2.15
N ALA A 45 -8.32 0.95 2.90
CA ALA A 45 -7.21 1.76 2.41
C ALA A 45 -6.53 1.14 1.18
N SER A 46 -6.34 -0.18 1.18
CA SER A 46 -5.80 -0.91 0.04
C SER A 46 -6.74 -0.81 -1.17
N ARG A 47 -8.06 -0.96 -0.96
CA ARG A 47 -9.06 -0.81 -2.05
C ARG A 47 -9.10 0.62 -2.60
N LEU A 48 -8.98 1.63 -1.74
CA LEU A 48 -8.90 3.02 -2.17
C LEU A 48 -7.73 3.21 -3.15
N ILE A 49 -6.54 2.71 -2.81
CA ILE A 49 -5.37 2.77 -3.72
C ILE A 49 -5.70 2.08 -5.06
N ARG A 50 -6.26 0.87 -5.04
CA ARG A 50 -6.62 0.14 -6.28
C ARG A 50 -7.70 0.85 -7.10
N SER A 51 -8.63 1.56 -6.46
CA SER A 51 -9.66 2.33 -7.17
C SER A 51 -9.10 3.55 -7.89
N ILE A 52 -8.02 4.13 -7.37
CA ILE A 52 -7.34 5.28 -7.98
C ILE A 52 -6.35 4.81 -9.06
N PHE A 53 -5.65 3.72 -8.78
CA PHE A 53 -4.70 3.09 -9.67
C PHE A 53 -5.30 1.74 -10.09
N THR A 54 -6.14 1.75 -11.11
CA THR A 54 -6.81 0.54 -11.66
C THR A 54 -5.83 -0.55 -12.08
N SER A 55 -4.60 -0.12 -12.34
CA SER A 55 -3.43 -0.90 -12.68
C SER A 55 -2.85 -1.64 -11.47
N VAL A 56 -3.15 -1.24 -10.23
CA VAL A 56 -2.64 -1.88 -9.02
C VAL A 56 -3.60 -2.97 -8.57
N HIS A 57 -3.11 -4.20 -8.53
CA HIS A 57 -3.95 -5.36 -8.24
C HIS A 57 -3.77 -5.85 -6.78
N ALA A 58 -2.59 -5.64 -6.17
CA ALA A 58 -2.36 -5.99 -4.77
C ALA A 58 -1.41 -5.02 -4.03
N VAL A 59 -1.88 -4.35 -2.98
CA VAL A 59 -1.07 -3.33 -2.30
C VAL A 59 -0.11 -3.95 -1.27
N ARG A 60 1.10 -4.32 -1.71
CA ARG A 60 2.22 -4.84 -0.87
C ARG A 60 3.41 -3.90 -0.74
N GLY A 61 3.55 -2.98 -1.67
CA GLY A 61 4.42 -1.81 -1.62
C GLY A 61 3.60 -0.59 -2.04
N THR A 62 4.08 0.60 -1.72
CA THR A 62 3.43 1.82 -2.23
C THR A 62 4.49 2.84 -2.57
N SER A 63 4.37 3.45 -3.75
CA SER A 63 5.18 4.59 -4.15
C SER A 63 4.67 5.87 -3.49
N THR A 64 5.50 6.91 -3.47
CA THR A 64 5.09 8.25 -3.01
C THR A 64 3.86 8.75 -3.78
N ARG A 65 3.81 8.53 -5.09
CA ARG A 65 2.67 8.91 -5.96
C ARG A 65 1.38 8.23 -5.52
N GLN A 66 1.43 6.94 -5.18
CA GLN A 66 0.24 6.20 -4.74
C GLN A 66 -0.29 6.69 -3.40
N ILE A 67 0.62 6.97 -2.46
CA ILE A 67 0.26 7.51 -1.15
C ILE A 67 -0.25 8.95 -1.25
N ASP A 68 0.37 9.79 -2.08
CA ASP A 68 -0.08 11.16 -2.33
C ASP A 68 -1.51 11.18 -2.86
N ALA A 69 -1.78 10.47 -3.96
CA ALA A 69 -3.11 10.43 -4.57
C ALA A 69 -4.17 9.82 -3.63
N ALA A 70 -3.81 8.83 -2.82
CA ALA A 70 -4.73 8.27 -1.82
C ALA A 70 -5.01 9.23 -0.67
N PHE A 71 -4.02 10.01 -0.20
CA PHE A 71 -4.26 11.10 0.76
C PHE A 71 -5.10 12.21 0.14
N ASP A 72 -4.84 12.55 -1.13
CA ASP A 72 -5.58 13.54 -1.90
C ASP A 72 -7.07 13.21 -1.93
N ALA A 73 -7.40 11.95 -2.25
CA ALA A 73 -8.76 11.41 -2.24
C ALA A 73 -9.43 11.41 -0.86
N LEU A 74 -8.64 11.41 0.22
CA LEU A 74 -9.13 11.53 1.61
C LEU A 74 -9.26 13.00 2.07
N GLY A 75 -8.94 13.96 1.21
CA GLY A 75 -8.95 15.38 1.55
C GLY A 75 -7.73 15.79 2.41
N ILE A 76 -6.60 15.10 2.26
CA ILE A 76 -5.35 15.39 2.95
C ILE A 76 -4.32 15.83 1.91
N ARG A 77 -3.67 16.97 2.13
CA ARG A 77 -2.55 17.44 1.31
C ARG A 77 -1.25 16.88 1.87
N MET A 78 -0.39 16.39 0.97
CA MET A 78 0.96 15.96 1.30
C MET A 78 1.97 16.97 0.72
N SER A 79 2.67 17.70 1.59
CA SER A 79 3.66 18.69 1.20
C SER A 79 5.06 18.20 1.51
N SER A 80 5.95 18.14 0.51
CA SER A 80 7.35 17.78 0.73
C SER A 80 8.02 18.80 1.65
N VAL A 81 8.76 18.31 2.65
CA VAL A 81 9.54 19.15 3.56
C VAL A 81 11.00 18.69 3.58
N ALA A 82 11.92 19.66 3.69
CA ALA A 82 13.34 19.36 3.74
C ALA A 82 13.67 18.46 4.94
N TYR A 83 14.19 17.27 4.67
CA TYR A 83 14.64 16.33 5.69
C TYR A 83 16.11 16.63 6.03
N ARG A 84 16.33 17.84 6.57
CA ARG A 84 17.62 18.52 6.84
C ARG A 84 18.88 17.63 6.88
N VAL A 85 19.91 18.05 6.15
CA VAL A 85 21.31 17.66 6.36
C VAL A 85 22.21 18.88 6.17
N ALA A 86 23.16 19.08 7.08
CA ALA A 86 24.38 19.84 6.83
C ALA A 86 25.51 18.81 6.61
N GLY A 87 25.62 18.24 5.39
CA GLY A 87 26.56 17.15 5.08
C GLY A 87 26.10 16.18 3.96
N GLU A 88 26.91 15.16 3.66
CA GLU A 88 26.82 14.29 2.46
C GLU A 88 25.83 13.11 2.52
N GLY A 89 24.87 13.06 3.47
CA GLY A 89 23.95 11.92 3.49
C GLY A 89 22.70 12.05 4.34
N ASN A 90 21.69 11.28 3.96
CA ASN A 90 20.39 11.21 4.62
C ASN A 90 20.52 10.97 6.14
N PRO A 91 19.80 11.71 7.00
CA PRO A 91 19.88 11.51 8.44
C PRO A 91 19.26 10.16 8.81
N THR A 92 19.72 9.57 9.91
CA THR A 92 18.96 8.46 10.51
C THR A 92 17.64 8.98 11.08
N LEU A 93 16.63 8.13 11.25
CA LEU A 93 15.38 8.50 11.90
C LEU A 93 15.63 9.11 13.29
N ALA A 94 16.58 8.56 14.06
CA ALA A 94 17.00 9.15 15.33
C ALA A 94 17.64 10.54 15.20
N GLY A 95 18.38 10.78 14.11
CA GLY A 95 18.99 12.07 13.80
C GLY A 95 17.93 13.10 13.44
N TRP A 96 17.04 12.76 12.51
CA TRP A 96 15.92 13.61 12.13
C TRP A 96 15.03 13.94 13.34
N LEU A 97 14.69 12.94 14.16
CA LEU A 97 13.91 13.16 15.38
C LEU A 97 14.58 14.12 16.37
N ARG A 98 15.92 14.16 16.43
CA ARG A 98 16.65 15.10 17.29
C ARG A 98 16.68 16.52 16.70
N GLN A 99 16.82 16.64 15.39
CA GLN A 99 16.94 17.93 14.71
C GLN A 99 15.61 18.67 14.59
N THR A 100 14.49 17.96 14.41
CA THR A 100 13.18 18.59 14.16
C THR A 100 12.30 18.70 15.42
N VAL A 101 12.89 18.67 16.62
CA VAL A 101 12.11 18.72 17.89
C VAL A 101 11.22 19.96 17.97
N SER A 102 11.73 21.12 17.60
CA SER A 102 10.99 22.39 17.60
C SER A 102 9.92 22.46 16.51
N GLU A 103 10.08 21.72 15.41
CA GLU A 103 9.14 21.72 14.29
C GLU A 103 7.96 20.78 14.53
N ARG A 104 8.17 19.69 15.28
CA ARG A 104 7.12 18.72 15.60
C ARG A 104 6.25 19.23 16.75
N THR A 105 5.54 20.32 16.53
CA THR A 105 4.57 20.87 17.48
C THR A 105 3.27 20.05 17.49
N PRO A 106 2.47 20.11 18.57
CA PRO A 106 1.14 19.46 18.60
C PRO A 106 0.27 19.91 17.43
N GLY A 107 -0.40 18.97 16.76
CA GLY A 107 -1.26 19.23 15.60
C GLY A 107 -0.57 19.05 14.25
N ARG A 108 0.75 19.21 14.17
CA ARG A 108 1.52 18.91 12.95
C ARG A 108 1.75 17.40 12.81
N VAL A 109 1.57 16.90 11.60
CA VAL A 109 1.69 15.46 11.30
C VAL A 109 2.68 15.29 10.16
N PHE A 110 3.70 14.47 10.39
CA PHE A 110 4.75 14.18 9.42
C PHE A 110 4.64 12.73 8.98
N LEU A 111 4.59 12.51 7.68
CA LEU A 111 4.77 11.22 7.03
C LEU A 111 6.24 11.09 6.63
N LEU A 112 6.87 9.97 6.98
CA LEU A 112 8.26 9.70 6.65
C LEU A 112 8.39 8.40 5.88
N ILE A 113 9.39 8.37 5.01
CA ILE A 113 9.97 7.13 4.49
C ILE A 113 11.33 6.96 5.17
N ALA A 114 11.50 5.88 5.95
CA ALA A 114 12.82 5.50 6.44
C ALA A 114 13.04 3.99 6.39
N GLY A 115 14.11 3.54 5.74
CA GLY A 115 14.39 2.11 5.55
C GLY A 115 13.27 1.39 4.79
N ASN A 116 12.78 1.99 3.69
CA ASN A 116 11.70 1.47 2.84
C ASN A 116 10.37 1.23 3.59
N HIS A 117 10.08 2.09 4.57
CA HIS A 117 8.91 1.96 5.43
C HIS A 117 8.20 3.29 5.64
N TRP A 118 6.88 3.29 5.42
CA TRP A 118 5.98 4.40 5.72
C TRP A 118 5.66 4.47 7.20
N GLN A 119 5.82 5.65 7.79
CA GLN A 119 5.58 5.88 9.21
C GLN A 119 5.12 7.30 9.48
N ILE A 120 4.29 7.48 10.52
CA ILE A 120 3.76 8.77 10.92
C ILE A 120 4.35 9.21 12.26
N VAL A 121 4.73 10.48 12.34
CA VAL A 121 5.18 11.14 13.56
C VAL A 121 4.36 12.41 13.80
N THR A 122 3.87 12.58 15.02
CA THR A 122 3.26 13.84 15.47
C THR A 122 3.76 14.17 16.88
N GLY A 123 4.47 15.29 17.02
CA GLY A 123 5.18 15.62 18.25
C GLY A 123 6.16 14.54 18.71
N ARG A 124 5.84 13.93 19.86
CA ARG A 124 6.59 12.82 20.48
C ARG A 124 5.95 11.45 20.24
N ARG A 125 4.89 11.40 19.43
CA ARG A 125 4.14 10.20 19.10
C ARG A 125 4.57 9.65 17.74
N TYR A 126 4.56 8.34 17.63
CA TYR A 126 4.94 7.55 16.46
C TYR A 126 3.89 6.47 16.23
N VAL A 127 3.59 6.17 14.97
CA VAL A 127 2.78 5.00 14.60
C VAL A 127 3.12 4.56 13.18
N CYS A 128 3.08 3.26 12.93
CA CYS A 128 3.27 2.67 11.61
C CYS A 128 2.58 1.31 11.52
N GLY A 129 2.58 0.70 10.33
CA GLY A 129 1.96 -0.62 10.11
C GLY A 129 2.59 -1.78 10.89
N ILE A 130 3.83 -1.64 11.38
CA ILE A 130 4.51 -2.68 12.19
C ILE A 130 4.17 -2.52 13.68
N VAL A 131 4.16 -1.29 14.17
CA VAL A 131 3.88 -1.02 15.59
C VAL A 131 2.39 -1.14 15.90
N GLY A 132 1.52 -0.75 14.96
CA GLY A 132 0.07 -0.81 15.08
C GLY A 132 -0.52 0.28 15.99
N ASP A 133 0.04 0.44 17.18
CA ASP A 133 -0.39 1.41 18.17
C ASP A 133 0.37 2.74 18.11
N ILE A 134 -0.23 3.78 18.69
CA ILE A 134 0.46 5.04 18.93
C ILE A 134 1.41 4.87 20.11
N VAL A 135 2.70 5.04 19.84
CA VAL A 135 3.78 4.89 20.84
C VAL A 135 4.64 6.14 20.92
N SER A 136 5.53 6.17 21.91
CA SER A 136 6.57 7.20 21.98
C SER A 136 7.58 7.03 20.83
N VAL A 137 8.13 8.13 20.30
CA VAL A 137 9.27 8.11 19.36
C VAL A 137 10.55 7.46 19.92
N LYS A 138 10.55 7.11 21.22
CA LYS A 138 11.61 6.34 21.88
C LYS A 138 11.32 4.83 21.99
N ASP A 139 10.17 4.34 21.51
CA ASP A 139 9.80 2.92 21.58
C ASP A 139 10.86 2.04 20.90
N LYS A 140 11.22 0.93 21.54
CA LYS A 140 12.28 0.00 21.12
C LYS A 140 11.99 -0.70 19.80
N ARG A 141 10.70 -0.82 19.41
CA ARG A 141 10.27 -1.45 18.15
C ARG A 141 10.60 -0.57 16.93
N ILE A 142 10.86 0.71 17.14
CA ILE A 142 11.16 1.66 16.07
C ILE A 142 12.59 1.41 15.57
N LYS A 143 12.75 1.20 14.26
CA LYS A 143 14.07 1.08 13.61
C LYS A 143 14.78 2.44 13.50
N ARG A 144 15.18 3.00 14.64
CA ARG A 144 15.72 4.37 14.77
C ARG A 144 17.01 4.64 13.98
N ARG A 145 17.73 3.60 13.54
CA ARG A 145 18.94 3.70 12.71
C ARG A 145 18.66 3.72 11.20
N ALA A 146 17.43 3.46 10.77
CA ALA A 146 17.05 3.55 9.36
C ALA A 146 17.26 4.97 8.83
N ARG A 147 17.73 5.08 7.58
CA ARG A 147 17.95 6.36 6.90
C ARG A 147 16.63 6.92 6.38
N VAL A 148 16.39 8.21 6.62
CA VAL A 148 15.20 8.92 6.13
C VAL A 148 15.43 9.32 4.68
N THR A 149 14.58 8.88 3.77
CA THR A 149 14.70 9.19 2.34
C THR A 149 13.73 10.27 1.87
N SER A 150 12.62 10.46 2.59
CA SER A 150 11.66 11.52 2.31
C SER A 150 10.85 11.86 3.56
N VAL A 151 10.42 13.12 3.65
CA VAL A 151 9.53 13.61 4.70
C VAL A 151 8.49 14.52 4.07
N PHE A 152 7.24 14.31 4.48
CA PHE A 152 6.11 15.11 4.05
C PHE A 152 5.35 15.61 5.27
N GLU A 153 4.89 16.85 5.23
CA GLU A 153 3.89 17.35 6.16
C GLU A 153 2.49 17.06 5.60
N LEU A 154 1.63 16.51 6.45
CA LEU A 154 0.23 16.26 6.12
C LEU A 154 -0.63 17.38 6.71
N THR A 155 -1.52 17.94 5.89
CA THR A 155 -2.51 18.93 6.33
C THR A 155 -3.89 18.62 5.77
N PRO A 156 -4.98 18.98 6.48
CA PRO A 156 -6.31 18.90 5.88
C PRO A 156 -6.40 19.86 4.69
N LYS A 157 -7.03 19.42 3.59
CA LYS A 157 -7.32 20.31 2.45
C LYS A 157 -8.45 21.30 2.72
N ALA A 158 -9.37 20.92 3.59
CA ALA A 158 -10.52 21.73 3.94
C ALA A 158 -10.26 22.54 5.21
N ASP A 159 -10.74 23.79 5.22
CA ASP A 159 -10.54 24.75 6.32
C ASP A 159 -11.24 24.33 7.62
N ASP A 160 -12.24 23.44 7.52
CA ASP A 160 -12.93 22.86 8.68
C ASP A 160 -12.07 21.84 9.46
N GLY A 161 -10.85 21.55 8.99
CA GLY A 161 -9.95 20.59 9.61
C GLY A 161 -10.43 19.14 9.51
N LYS A 162 -11.39 18.86 8.63
CA LYS A 162 -11.99 17.53 8.46
C LYS A 162 -11.51 16.87 7.18
N ILE A 163 -11.37 15.56 7.29
CA ILE A 163 -11.08 14.65 6.18
C ILE A 163 -12.38 14.01 5.70
N ARG A 164 -12.49 13.83 4.39
CA ARG A 164 -13.69 13.34 3.72
C ARG A 164 -13.33 11.99 3.12
N VAL A 165 -13.82 10.93 3.76
CA VAL A 165 -13.56 9.57 3.33
C VAL A 165 -14.54 9.23 2.21
N PRO A 166 -14.07 8.90 1.00
CA PRO A 166 -14.96 8.55 -0.11
C PRO A 166 -15.66 7.22 0.14
N VAL A 167 -16.74 6.95 -0.60
CA VAL A 167 -17.31 5.60 -0.65
C VAL A 167 -16.29 4.66 -1.29
N ILE A 168 -15.77 3.73 -0.50
CA ILE A 168 -14.87 2.67 -0.97
C ILE A 168 -15.75 1.45 -1.24
N GLU A 169 -15.97 1.16 -2.52
CA GLU A 169 -16.74 -0.02 -2.92
C GLU A 169 -15.98 -1.30 -2.55
N ARG A 170 -16.69 -2.21 -1.90
CA ARG A 170 -16.20 -3.56 -1.62
C ARG A 170 -16.76 -4.47 -2.70
N PRO A 171 -15.94 -5.21 -3.46
CA PRO A 171 -16.46 -6.22 -4.37
C PRO A 171 -17.40 -7.16 -3.62
N LYS A 172 -18.59 -7.39 -4.19
CA LYS A 172 -19.49 -8.43 -3.69
C LYS A 172 -18.76 -9.74 -3.92
N SER A 173 -18.48 -10.52 -2.87
CA SER A 173 -17.82 -11.80 -3.09
C SER A 173 -18.77 -12.73 -3.84
N GLN A 174 -18.46 -12.96 -5.10
CA GLN A 174 -19.18 -13.95 -5.90
C GLN A 174 -18.81 -15.36 -5.43
N LYS A 175 -19.74 -16.30 -5.59
CA LYS A 175 -19.55 -17.71 -5.21
C LYS A 175 -18.24 -18.24 -5.80
N THR A 176 -17.42 -18.82 -4.92
CA THR A 176 -15.97 -18.98 -5.00
C THR A 176 -15.47 -20.07 -5.96
N ASP A 177 -16.30 -21.05 -6.32
CA ASP A 177 -15.86 -22.19 -7.14
C ASP A 177 -15.75 -21.88 -8.63
N ALA A 178 -16.58 -20.97 -9.15
CA ALA A 178 -16.56 -20.61 -10.56
C ALA A 178 -15.29 -19.84 -10.92
N CYS A 179 -14.93 -18.84 -10.10
CA CYS A 179 -13.69 -18.08 -10.24
C CYS A 179 -12.46 -19.00 -10.09
N ARG A 180 -12.46 -19.91 -9.12
CA ARG A 180 -11.40 -20.92 -8.97
C ARG A 180 -11.25 -21.78 -10.23
N THR A 181 -12.37 -22.18 -10.83
CA THR A 181 -12.38 -23.01 -12.04
C THR A 181 -11.83 -22.24 -13.25
N ARG A 182 -12.20 -20.97 -13.40
CA ARG A 182 -11.70 -20.10 -14.47
C ARG A 182 -10.22 -19.74 -14.29
N ALA A 183 -9.79 -19.40 -13.08
CA ALA A 183 -8.38 -19.26 -12.72
C ALA A 183 -7.56 -20.48 -13.13
N ARG A 184 -8.04 -21.69 -12.79
CA ARG A 184 -7.40 -22.95 -13.19
C ARG A 184 -7.41 -23.18 -14.70
N LYS A 185 -8.47 -22.75 -15.40
CA LYS A 185 -8.54 -22.83 -16.86
C LYS A 185 -7.48 -21.91 -17.51
N LEU A 186 -7.37 -20.66 -17.06
CA LEU A 186 -6.38 -19.71 -17.57
C LEU A 186 -4.96 -20.22 -17.43
N MET A 187 -4.59 -20.77 -16.26
CA MET A 187 -3.26 -21.37 -16.07
C MET A 187 -3.02 -22.59 -16.97
N ARG A 188 -4.04 -23.44 -17.19
CA ARG A 188 -3.92 -24.60 -18.10
C ARG A 188 -3.79 -24.17 -19.56
N ASP A 189 -4.49 -23.11 -19.96
CA ASP A 189 -4.50 -22.61 -21.33
C ASP A 189 -3.22 -21.81 -21.66
N ASN A 190 -2.44 -21.40 -20.64
CA ASN A 190 -1.18 -20.64 -20.79
C ASN A 190 -0.05 -21.28 -19.95
N PRO A 191 0.33 -22.54 -20.23
CA PRO A 191 1.27 -23.29 -19.40
C PRO A 191 2.71 -22.73 -19.43
N ASP A 192 3.06 -22.05 -20.51
CA ASP A 192 4.35 -21.41 -20.77
C ASP A 192 4.60 -20.15 -19.93
N ALA A 193 3.53 -19.52 -19.43
CA ALA A 193 3.63 -18.34 -18.56
C ALA A 193 4.13 -18.66 -17.13
N GLY A 194 4.14 -19.95 -16.74
CA GLY A 194 4.57 -20.39 -15.41
C GLY A 194 3.76 -19.77 -14.25
N ILE A 195 2.50 -19.41 -14.51
CA ILE A 195 1.61 -18.76 -13.54
C ILE A 195 0.97 -19.81 -12.64
N GLY A 196 0.93 -19.54 -11.34
CA GLY A 196 0.32 -20.43 -10.36
C GLY A 196 -0.27 -19.70 -9.17
N TYR A 197 -0.82 -20.47 -8.22
CA TYR A 197 -1.18 -19.93 -6.91
C TYR A 197 -0.85 -20.90 -5.78
N GLU A 198 -0.49 -20.36 -4.63
CA GLU A 198 -0.27 -21.08 -3.37
C GLU A 198 -1.40 -20.82 -2.38
N LEU A 199 -1.66 -21.81 -1.54
CA LEU A 199 -2.59 -21.75 -0.43
C LEU A 199 -1.82 -21.86 0.88
N ASP A 200 -1.59 -20.74 1.56
CA ASP A 200 -0.86 -20.70 2.83
C ASP A 200 -1.86 -20.82 4.00
N GLN A 201 -1.74 -21.92 4.76
CA GLN A 201 -2.56 -22.19 5.94
C GLN A 201 -1.93 -21.54 7.17
N ILE A 202 -2.47 -20.39 7.58
CA ILE A 202 -2.11 -19.78 8.86
C ILE A 202 -3.19 -20.13 9.89
N GLY A 203 -2.96 -21.19 10.68
CA GLY A 203 -3.81 -21.59 11.81
C GLY A 203 -4.90 -22.62 11.50
N PHE A 204 -5.35 -23.33 12.54
CA PHE A 204 -6.39 -24.36 12.47
C PHE A 204 -7.78 -23.75 12.24
N GLY A 205 -8.50 -24.21 11.21
CA GLY A 205 -9.91 -23.88 10.96
C GLY A 205 -10.16 -22.62 10.11
N GLU A 206 -9.12 -22.00 9.58
CA GLU A 206 -9.23 -20.78 8.77
C GLU A 206 -9.09 -21.05 7.26
N GLU A 207 -9.83 -20.31 6.41
CA GLU A 207 -9.60 -20.34 4.95
C GLU A 207 -8.14 -19.95 4.63
N PRO A 208 -7.45 -20.74 3.77
CA PRO A 208 -6.06 -20.47 3.41
C PRO A 208 -5.94 -19.17 2.62
N ILE A 209 -4.82 -18.49 2.86
CA ILE A 209 -4.40 -17.32 2.12
C ILE A 209 -4.02 -17.74 0.71
N LYS A 210 -4.44 -16.96 -0.29
CA LYS A 210 -4.20 -17.24 -1.70
C LYS A 210 -3.13 -16.29 -2.22
N TYR A 211 -2.03 -16.83 -2.74
CA TYR A 211 -0.96 -16.06 -3.37
C TYR A 211 -0.83 -16.47 -4.82
N VAL A 212 -0.98 -15.55 -5.76
CA VAL A 212 -0.65 -15.80 -7.17
C VAL A 212 0.84 -15.52 -7.39
N TYR A 213 1.49 -16.37 -8.17
CA TYR A 213 2.89 -16.25 -8.55
C TYR A 213 3.05 -16.46 -10.06
N ALA A 214 4.17 -16.01 -10.61
CA ALA A 214 4.60 -16.30 -11.97
C ALA A 214 5.97 -17.01 -11.95
N SER A 215 6.45 -17.46 -13.11
CA SER A 215 7.82 -17.97 -13.25
C SER A 215 8.84 -16.87 -12.94
N ASN A 216 10.04 -17.25 -12.55
CA ASN A 216 11.12 -16.28 -12.27
C ASN A 216 11.42 -15.42 -13.50
N GLU A 217 11.38 -15.99 -14.69
CA GLU A 217 11.61 -15.30 -15.95
C GLU A 217 10.57 -14.19 -16.18
N LEU A 218 9.29 -14.48 -15.92
CA LEU A 218 8.22 -13.50 -16.05
C LEU A 218 8.26 -12.45 -14.94
N GLU A 219 8.57 -12.85 -13.70
CA GLU A 219 8.78 -11.93 -12.58
C GLU A 219 9.94 -10.97 -12.82
N ASP A 220 11.07 -11.46 -13.36
CA ASP A 220 12.25 -10.65 -13.66
C ASP A 220 11.97 -9.65 -14.80
N LEU A 221 11.24 -10.08 -15.83
CA LEU A 221 10.77 -9.20 -16.90
C LEU A 221 9.86 -8.09 -16.35
N ILE A 222 8.87 -8.45 -15.55
CA ILE A 222 7.96 -7.50 -14.88
C ILE A 222 8.78 -6.52 -14.01
N HIS A 223 9.71 -7.04 -13.23
CA HIS A 223 10.52 -6.24 -12.31
C HIS A 223 11.39 -5.25 -13.09
N LYS A 224 12.14 -5.73 -14.08
CA LYS A 224 13.00 -4.89 -14.94
C LYS A 224 12.20 -3.81 -15.65
N ALA A 225 11.09 -4.18 -16.29
CA ALA A 225 10.24 -3.25 -17.03
C ALA A 225 9.63 -2.19 -16.11
N ALA A 226 9.19 -2.56 -14.91
CA ALA A 226 8.59 -1.63 -13.98
C ALA A 226 9.57 -0.60 -13.39
N TYR A 227 10.87 -0.87 -13.39
CA TYR A 227 11.91 0.06 -12.92
C TYR A 227 12.64 0.82 -14.02
N ASP A 228 12.43 0.46 -15.29
CA ASP A 228 12.94 1.17 -16.46
C ASP A 228 11.80 1.89 -17.19
N GLU A 229 11.70 3.22 -17.01
CA GLU A 229 10.67 4.05 -17.64
C GLU A 229 10.73 4.03 -19.18
N SER A 230 11.87 3.65 -19.77
CA SER A 230 12.04 3.53 -21.21
C SER A 230 11.60 2.17 -21.75
N HIS A 231 11.36 1.19 -20.87
CA HIS A 231 10.96 -0.14 -21.28
C HIS A 231 9.54 -0.12 -21.88
N PRO A 232 9.30 -0.76 -23.03
CA PRO A 232 7.99 -0.71 -23.70
C PRO A 232 6.86 -1.29 -22.83
N ALA A 233 7.19 -2.28 -21.98
CA ALA A 233 6.25 -2.87 -21.03
C ALA A 233 6.09 -2.07 -19.72
N HIS A 234 6.79 -0.93 -19.52
CA HIS A 234 6.86 -0.24 -18.23
C HIS A 234 5.49 -0.01 -17.59
N ARG A 235 4.54 0.53 -18.36
CA ARG A 235 3.19 0.80 -17.85
C ARG A 235 2.47 -0.45 -17.38
N ASP A 236 2.52 -1.53 -18.15
CA ASP A 236 1.84 -2.79 -17.84
C ASP A 236 2.59 -3.55 -16.74
N ALA A 237 3.91 -3.39 -16.66
CA ALA A 237 4.76 -4.01 -15.66
C ALA A 237 4.56 -3.36 -14.29
N CYS A 238 4.38 -2.04 -14.21
CA CYS A 238 4.00 -1.36 -12.98
C CYS A 238 2.70 -1.91 -12.36
N CYS A 239 1.83 -2.52 -13.17
CA CYS A 239 0.60 -3.17 -12.72
C CYS A 239 0.83 -4.55 -12.09
N ASN A 240 1.88 -5.23 -12.53
CA ASN A 240 2.16 -6.62 -12.21
C ASN A 240 3.36 -6.81 -11.27
N ASN A 241 4.14 -5.74 -11.02
CA ASN A 241 5.36 -5.70 -10.19
C ASN A 241 5.06 -5.64 -8.67
N ASP A 242 3.88 -6.08 -8.25
CA ASP A 242 3.55 -6.27 -6.86
C ASP A 242 3.28 -7.75 -6.56
N GLY A 243 3.51 -8.16 -5.32
CA GLY A 243 3.17 -9.52 -4.95
C GLY A 243 1.64 -9.70 -4.94
N ARG A 244 1.16 -10.82 -5.47
CA ARG A 244 -0.26 -10.97 -5.80
C ARG A 244 -1.02 -11.71 -4.69
N TYR A 245 -1.30 -11.00 -3.59
CA TYR A 245 -2.10 -11.51 -2.47
C TYR A 245 -3.59 -11.36 -2.79
N CYS A 246 -4.35 -12.45 -2.69
CA CYS A 246 -5.77 -12.49 -3.04
C CYS A 246 -6.64 -12.88 -1.83
N TYR A 247 -7.69 -12.11 -1.55
CA TYR A 247 -8.65 -12.36 -0.46
C TYR A 247 -9.68 -13.43 -0.81
N ASP A 248 -10.02 -13.57 -2.08
CA ASP A 248 -10.97 -14.55 -2.59
C ASP A 248 -10.56 -15.05 -3.98
N TRP A 249 -11.34 -15.99 -4.52
CA TRP A 249 -11.05 -16.59 -5.82
C TRP A 249 -11.29 -15.66 -7.00
N GLN A 250 -12.09 -14.59 -6.84
CA GLN A 250 -12.27 -13.60 -7.89
C GLN A 250 -11.01 -12.75 -8.04
N GLU A 251 -10.37 -12.39 -6.93
CA GLU A 251 -9.07 -11.71 -6.96
C GLU A 251 -7.97 -12.64 -7.50
N VAL A 252 -8.00 -13.95 -7.19
CA VAL A 252 -7.06 -14.93 -7.80
C VAL A 252 -7.23 -14.98 -9.31
N GLU A 253 -8.48 -15.11 -9.77
CA GLU A 253 -8.81 -15.11 -11.20
C GLU A 253 -8.28 -13.85 -11.88
N TYR A 254 -8.60 -12.68 -11.32
CA TYR A 254 -8.19 -11.40 -11.88
C TYR A 254 -6.67 -11.21 -11.93
N CYS A 255 -5.94 -11.61 -10.88
CA CYS A 255 -4.47 -11.57 -10.90
C CYS A 255 -3.87 -12.52 -11.93
N ILE A 256 -4.47 -13.71 -12.14
CA ILE A 256 -4.03 -14.65 -13.18
C ILE A 256 -4.33 -14.09 -14.57
N GLU A 257 -5.51 -13.49 -14.79
CA GLU A 257 -5.85 -12.83 -16.05
C GLU A 257 -4.83 -11.73 -16.40
N ALA A 258 -4.50 -10.87 -15.44
CA ALA A 258 -3.53 -9.78 -15.63
C ALA A 258 -2.13 -10.31 -16.01
N LEU A 259 -1.69 -11.40 -15.39
CA LEU A 259 -0.40 -12.02 -15.72
C LEU A 259 -0.40 -12.71 -17.07
N VAL A 260 -1.50 -13.38 -17.43
CA VAL A 260 -1.66 -13.99 -18.75
C VAL A 260 -1.65 -12.90 -19.83
N GLU A 261 -2.34 -11.78 -19.60
CA GLU A 261 -2.32 -10.64 -20.53
C GLU A 261 -0.91 -10.06 -20.67
N PHE A 262 -0.22 -9.86 -19.54
CA PHE A 262 1.16 -9.37 -19.55
C PHE A 262 2.11 -10.33 -20.29
N HIS A 263 2.04 -11.63 -20.01
CA HIS A 263 2.84 -12.67 -20.67
C HIS A 263 2.57 -12.72 -22.17
N ASN A 264 1.30 -12.74 -22.58
CA ASN A 264 0.95 -12.81 -24.01
C ASN A 264 1.42 -11.57 -24.78
N LYS A 265 1.48 -10.41 -24.10
CA LYS A 265 1.90 -9.15 -24.71
C LYS A 265 3.40 -8.92 -24.69
N TRP A 266 4.11 -9.41 -23.67
CA TRP A 266 5.50 -9.04 -23.42
C TRP A 266 6.45 -10.22 -23.18
N GLY A 267 5.94 -11.44 -23.00
CA GLY A 267 6.72 -12.62 -22.65
C GLY A 267 7.78 -13.02 -23.67
N TYR A 268 7.74 -12.48 -24.90
CA TYR A 268 8.82 -12.65 -25.88
C TYR A 268 10.03 -11.72 -25.64
N LEU A 269 9.93 -10.78 -24.69
CA LEU A 269 11.00 -9.86 -24.28
C LEU A 269 11.84 -10.39 -23.11
N SER A 270 11.46 -11.53 -22.53
CA SER A 270 12.19 -12.19 -21.44
C SER A 270 13.51 -12.79 -21.91
#